data_AF-A0AA35ZQZ9-F1
#
_entry.id   AF-A0AA35ZQZ9-F1
#
_cell.length_a   1.000
_cell.length_b   1.000
_cell.length_c   1.000
_cell.angle_alpha   90.00
_cell.angle_beta   90.00
_cell.angle_gamma   90.00
#
_symmetry.space_group_name_H-M   'P 1'
#
loop_
_entity.id
_entity.type
_entity.pdbx_description
1 polymer ?
#
loop_
_entity_poly.entity_id
_entity_poly.type
_entity_poly.pdbx_seq_one_letter_code
_entity_poly.pdbx_strand_id
1 'polypeptide(L)'
;MVVTPTTTIYVDGLASPGTESSEQPTKPDAFKLSTDEAVEQAAHLRSQMHILWGTLLYERSVGEFKMDLSAWEKSLAAAVKTFELAVSSPTDLAVTIKNHCSNGTASADNLDKF
;
A
#
# COMPACT_ATOMS: atom_id res chain seq x y z
N MET A 1 31.76 -14.31 -4.76
CA MET A 1 32.51 -13.48 -3.79
C MET A 1 31.79 -12.14 -3.74
N VAL A 2 30.97 -11.89 -2.71
CA VAL A 2 30.15 -10.67 -2.63
C VAL A 2 31.00 -9.60 -1.95
N VAL A 3 31.36 -8.56 -2.69
CA VAL A 3 32.15 -7.42 -2.22
C VAL A 3 31.18 -6.43 -1.59
N THR A 4 31.29 -6.18 -0.29
CA THR A 4 30.63 -5.05 0.36
C THR A 4 31.61 -3.88 0.43
N PRO A 5 31.18 -2.63 0.17
CA PRO A 5 32.04 -1.48 0.43
C PRO A 5 31.98 -1.11 1.92
N THR A 6 33.10 -1.29 2.61
CA THR A 6 33.36 -0.71 3.94
C THR A 6 33.72 0.77 3.75
N THR A 7 32.83 1.68 4.16
CA THR A 7 33.16 3.11 4.25
C THR A 7 33.92 3.36 5.55
N THR A 8 35.23 3.54 5.45
CA THR A 8 36.08 4.05 6.53
C THR A 8 35.89 5.55 6.67
N ILE A 9 35.43 6.03 7.83
CA ILE A 9 35.40 7.46 8.14
C ILE A 9 36.65 7.77 8.99
N TYR A 10 37.52 8.62 8.45
CA TYR A 10 38.71 9.15 9.11
C TYR A 10 38.27 10.18 10.15
N VAL A 11 38.70 10.02 11.41
CA VAL A 11 38.68 11.11 12.40
C VAL A 11 40.06 11.20 13.02
N ASP A 12 40.70 12.34 12.79
CA ASP A 12 42.00 12.72 13.35
C ASP A 12 41.78 14.02 14.12
N GLY A 13 42.25 14.05 15.37
CA GLY A 13 41.97 15.12 16.31
C GLY A 13 42.32 14.72 17.75
N LEU A 14 43.61 14.76 18.06
CA LEU A 14 44.20 14.59 19.40
C LEU A 14 44.12 15.87 20.26
N ALA A 15 44.13 15.64 21.59
CA ALA A 15 44.29 16.55 22.76
C ALA A 15 42.98 17.11 23.36
N SER A 16 42.70 17.07 24.68
CA SER A 16 43.50 16.90 25.90
C SER A 16 42.63 16.38 27.08
N PRO A 17 43.19 15.92 28.21
CA PRO A 17 42.42 15.44 29.37
C PRO A 17 42.08 16.59 30.33
N GLY A 18 40.82 16.68 30.75
CA GLY A 18 40.34 17.65 31.75
C GLY A 18 39.05 17.15 32.40
N THR A 19 39.06 17.13 33.73
CA THR A 19 38.10 16.59 34.70
C THR A 19 36.73 17.29 34.77
N GLU A 20 35.70 16.46 35.00
CA GLU A 20 34.50 16.66 35.85
C GLU A 20 33.57 17.88 35.60
N SER A 21 32.34 17.62 35.13
CA SER A 21 31.12 17.93 35.90
C SER A 21 29.86 17.41 35.18
N SER A 22 28.98 16.86 36.00
CA SER A 22 27.69 16.25 35.70
C SER A 22 26.67 17.27 35.19
N GLU A 23 26.28 17.20 33.91
CA GLU A 23 24.88 17.37 33.46
C GLU A 23 24.75 16.87 32.02
N GLN A 24 24.16 15.69 31.84
CA GLN A 24 23.85 15.17 30.51
C GLN A 24 22.67 15.98 29.95
N PRO A 25 22.78 16.61 28.77
CA PRO A 25 21.65 17.25 28.14
C PRO A 25 20.57 16.20 27.90
N THR A 26 19.36 16.43 28.41
CA THR A 26 18.19 15.62 28.04
C THR A 26 18.04 15.73 26.53
N LYS A 27 18.38 14.63 25.87
CA LYS A 27 18.19 14.40 24.45
C LYS A 27 16.77 14.82 24.11
N PRO A 28 16.53 15.69 23.09
CA PRO A 28 15.17 15.99 22.70
C PRO A 28 14.48 14.66 22.44
N ASP A 29 13.29 14.48 23.02
CA ASP A 29 12.44 13.31 22.83
C ASP A 29 12.14 13.17 21.34
N ALA A 30 13.11 12.60 20.62
CA ALA A 30 12.95 12.18 19.26
C ALA A 30 11.79 11.21 19.32
N PHE A 31 10.72 11.53 18.59
CA PHE A 31 9.59 10.66 18.33
C PHE A 31 10.13 9.32 17.82
N LYS A 32 10.46 8.43 18.76
CA LYS A 32 11.01 7.11 18.52
C LYS A 32 9.80 6.21 18.47
N LEU A 33 9.26 6.03 17.27
CA LEU A 33 8.41 4.89 17.01
C LEU A 33 9.20 3.63 17.37
N SER A 34 8.59 2.76 18.17
CA SER A 34 9.13 1.43 18.39
C SER A 34 9.26 0.70 17.06
N THR A 35 10.21 -0.23 16.95
CA THR A 35 10.36 -1.06 15.75
C THR A 35 9.05 -1.78 15.39
N ASP A 36 8.29 -2.21 16.39
CA ASP A 36 6.99 -2.86 16.22
C ASP A 36 5.95 -1.91 15.61
N GLU A 37 5.82 -0.69 16.17
CA GLU A 37 4.92 0.35 15.65
C GLU A 37 5.26 0.76 14.22
N ALA A 38 6.56 0.85 13.89
CA ALA A 38 7.01 1.15 12.53
C ALA A 38 6.68 0.03 11.54
N VAL A 39 6.76 -1.23 11.97
CA VAL A 39 6.37 -2.40 11.14
C VAL A 39 4.87 -2.43 10.90
N GLU A 40 4.07 -2.21 11.94
CA GLU A 40 2.61 -2.12 11.83
C GLU A 40 2.17 -0.96 10.94
N GLN A 41 2.79 0.22 11.09
CA GLN A 41 2.53 1.35 10.21
C GLN A 41 2.89 1.03 8.75
N ALA A 42 4.01 0.36 8.49
CA ALA A 42 4.39 -0.08 7.16
C ALA A 42 3.43 -1.15 6.59
N ALA A 43 2.91 -2.05 7.42
CA ALA A 43 1.89 -3.02 7.01
C ALA A 43 0.56 -2.34 6.67
N HIS A 44 0.14 -1.37 7.48
CA HIS A 44 -1.06 -0.58 7.24
C HIS A 44 -0.97 0.22 5.94
N LEU A 45 0.13 0.94 5.71
CA LEU A 45 0.34 1.71 4.47
C LEU A 45 0.38 0.80 3.25
N ARG A 46 1.02 -0.38 3.35
CA ARG A 46 1.00 -1.39 2.27
C ARG A 46 -0.42 -1.87 1.99
N SER A 47 -1.22 -2.18 3.00
CA SER A 47 -2.62 -2.59 2.81
C SER A 47 -3.42 -1.48 2.10
N GLN A 48 -3.32 -0.23 2.55
CA GLN A 48 -3.99 0.91 1.88
C GLN A 48 -3.58 1.05 0.42
N MET A 49 -2.30 0.88 0.11
CA MET A 49 -1.79 0.97 -1.26
C MET A 49 -2.39 -0.11 -2.16
N HIS A 50 -2.54 -1.34 -1.66
CA HIS A 50 -3.21 -2.41 -2.41
C HIS A 50 -4.70 -2.10 -2.61
N ILE A 51 -5.40 -1.56 -1.60
CA ILE A 51 -6.81 -1.14 -1.77
C ILE A 51 -6.93 -0.10 -2.89
N LEU A 52 -6.07 0.93 -2.88
CA LEU A 52 -6.07 1.98 -3.91
C LEU A 52 -5.81 1.41 -5.30
N TRP A 53 -4.81 0.53 -5.45
CA TRP A 53 -4.51 -0.12 -6.74
C TRP A 53 -5.63 -1.04 -7.21
N GLY A 54 -6.22 -1.83 -6.32
CA GLY A 54 -7.36 -2.69 -6.62
C GLY A 54 -8.54 -1.86 -7.15
N THR A 55 -8.87 -0.76 -6.48
CA THR A 55 -9.94 0.15 -6.91
C THR A 55 -9.66 0.76 -8.28
N LEU A 56 -8.44 1.24 -8.51
CA LEU A 56 -8.07 1.81 -9.82
C LEU A 56 -8.21 0.80 -10.96
N LEU A 57 -7.75 -0.43 -10.75
CA LEU A 57 -7.86 -1.52 -11.74
C LEU A 57 -9.32 -1.93 -11.98
N TYR A 58 -10.14 -1.91 -10.94
CA TYR A 58 -11.57 -2.19 -11.04
C TYR A 58 -12.29 -1.13 -11.88
N GLU A 59 -12.07 0.16 -11.61
CA GLU A 59 -12.66 1.25 -12.39
C GLU A 59 -12.19 1.22 -13.85
N ARG A 60 -10.91 0.88 -14.08
CA ARG A 60 -10.40 0.65 -15.43
C ARG A 60 -11.14 -0.49 -16.13
N SER A 61 -11.37 -1.62 -15.45
CA SER A 61 -12.15 -2.74 -15.99
C SER A 61 -13.56 -2.31 -16.37
N VAL A 62 -14.24 -1.53 -15.52
CA VAL A 62 -15.58 -0.99 -15.81
C VAL A 62 -15.58 -0.12 -17.07
N GLY A 63 -14.58 0.76 -17.21
CA GLY A 63 -14.41 1.60 -18.39
C GLY A 63 -14.13 0.78 -19.65
N GLU A 64 -13.23 -0.19 -19.57
CA GLU A 64 -12.89 -1.09 -20.68
C GLU A 64 -14.10 -1.92 -21.12
N PHE A 65 -14.90 -2.43 -20.17
CA PHE A 65 -16.14 -3.16 -20.49
C PHE A 65 -17.17 -2.30 -21.21
N LYS A 66 -17.41 -1.07 -20.73
CA LYS A 66 -18.36 -0.12 -21.35
C LYS A 66 -17.93 0.34 -22.75
N MET A 67 -16.65 0.19 -23.09
CA MET A 67 -16.09 0.51 -24.40
C MET A 67 -15.88 -0.74 -25.28
N ASP A 68 -16.42 -1.90 -24.87
CA ASP A 68 -16.26 -3.19 -25.55
C ASP A 68 -14.80 -3.62 -25.78
N LEU A 69 -13.88 -3.17 -24.91
CA LEU A 69 -12.47 -3.54 -24.97
C LEU A 69 -12.25 -4.90 -24.31
N SER A 70 -11.74 -5.88 -25.06
CA SER A 70 -11.46 -7.24 -24.57
C SER A 70 -10.41 -7.33 -23.45
N ALA A 71 -9.82 -6.22 -23.02
CA ALA A 71 -8.87 -6.15 -21.92
C ALA A 71 -9.55 -6.14 -20.53
N TRP A 72 -10.85 -5.84 -20.46
CA TRP A 72 -11.57 -5.64 -19.20
C TRP A 72 -11.41 -6.83 -18.23
N GLU A 73 -11.46 -8.07 -18.74
CA GLU A 73 -11.31 -9.29 -17.91
C GLU A 73 -9.95 -9.35 -17.20
N LYS A 74 -8.88 -8.91 -17.88
CA LYS A 74 -7.53 -8.89 -17.32
C LYS A 74 -7.39 -7.82 -16.25
N SER A 75 -8.00 -6.66 -16.48
CA SER A 75 -8.06 -5.57 -15.51
C SER A 75 -8.86 -5.98 -14.27
N LEU A 76 -9.99 -6.66 -14.44
CA LEU A 76 -10.81 -7.19 -13.35
C LEU A 76 -10.04 -8.23 -12.53
N ALA A 77 -9.42 -9.21 -13.19
CA ALA A 77 -8.64 -10.25 -12.51
C ALA A 77 -7.47 -9.65 -11.71
N ALA A 78 -6.80 -8.63 -12.25
CA ALA A 78 -5.74 -7.92 -11.54
C ALA A 78 -6.26 -7.15 -10.32
N ALA A 79 -7.44 -6.52 -10.42
CA ALA A 79 -8.10 -5.86 -9.29
C ALA A 79 -8.40 -6.85 -8.17
N VAL A 80 -9.01 -8.00 -8.50
CA VAL A 80 -9.36 -9.06 -7.53
C VAL A 80 -8.14 -9.56 -6.79
N LYS A 81 -7.09 -9.94 -7.51
CA LYS A 81 -5.84 -10.42 -6.90
C LYS A 81 -5.20 -9.36 -5.98
N THR A 82 -5.34 -8.08 -6.31
CA THR A 82 -4.82 -6.99 -5.47
C THR A 82 -5.64 -6.84 -4.19
N PHE A 83 -6.97 -6.93 -4.29
CA PHE A 83 -7.83 -6.91 -3.10
C PHE A 83 -7.62 -8.12 -2.19
N GLU A 84 -7.36 -9.32 -2.71
CA GLU A 84 -7.02 -10.49 -1.89
C GLU A 84 -5.78 -10.26 -1.00
N LEU A 85 -4.82 -9.44 -1.45
CA LEU A 85 -3.64 -9.08 -0.66
C LEU A 85 -3.93 -8.02 0.41
N ALA A 86 -5.02 -7.26 0.24
CA ALA A 86 -5.32 -6.07 1.03
C ALA A 86 -6.44 -6.28 2.05
N VAL A 87 -7.46 -7.04 1.65
CA VAL A 87 -8.72 -7.23 2.35
C VAL A 87 -8.66 -8.54 3.13
N SER A 88 -8.91 -8.47 4.44
CA SER A 88 -8.94 -9.64 5.33
C SER A 88 -10.23 -10.46 5.20
N SER A 89 -11.30 -9.85 4.68
CA SER A 89 -12.63 -10.45 4.54
C SER A 89 -12.94 -10.85 3.09
N PRO A 90 -13.09 -12.16 2.80
CA PRO A 90 -13.54 -12.64 1.49
C PRO A 90 -14.93 -12.12 1.09
N THR A 91 -15.78 -11.78 2.06
CA THR A 91 -17.14 -11.30 1.82
C THR A 91 -17.16 -9.92 1.16
N ASP A 92 -16.29 -9.01 1.62
CA ASP A 92 -16.22 -7.64 1.10
C ASP A 92 -15.69 -7.60 -0.35
N LEU A 93 -14.83 -8.57 -0.68
CA LEU A 93 -14.34 -8.77 -2.05
C LEU A 93 -15.43 -9.32 -2.98
N ALA A 94 -16.21 -10.30 -2.52
CA ALA A 94 -17.27 -10.92 -3.33
C ALA A 94 -18.36 -9.92 -3.75
N VAL A 95 -18.71 -8.96 -2.87
CA VAL A 95 -19.66 -7.88 -3.19
C VAL A 95 -19.11 -6.97 -4.29
N THR A 96 -17.83 -6.58 -4.18
CA THR A 96 -17.16 -5.74 -5.18
C THR A 96 -17.14 -6.39 -6.57
N ILE A 97 -16.82 -7.69 -6.63
CA ILE A 97 -16.81 -8.44 -7.89
C ILE A 97 -18.23 -8.54 -8.48
N LYS A 98 -19.21 -8.88 -7.64
CA LYS A 98 -20.62 -9.05 -8.06
C LYS A 98 -21.19 -7.77 -8.67
N ASN A 99 -20.74 -6.61 -8.22
CA ASN A 99 -21.19 -5.30 -8.70
C ASN A 99 -20.56 -4.88 -10.04
N HIS A 100 -19.65 -5.66 -10.63
CA HIS A 100 -19.08 -5.34 -11.93
C HIS A 100 -20.15 -5.41 -13.03
N CYS A 101 -20.18 -4.41 -13.91
CA CYS A 101 -21.18 -4.27 -14.97
C CYS A 101 -21.25 -5.44 -15.96
N SER A 102 -20.19 -6.25 -16.08
CA SER A 102 -20.21 -7.49 -16.87
C SER A 102 -21.11 -8.59 -16.31
N ASN A 103 -21.41 -8.56 -15.01
CA ASN A 103 -22.19 -9.60 -14.35
C ASN A 103 -23.70 -9.43 -14.55
N GLY A 104 -24.12 -8.44 -15.35
CA GLY A 104 -25.51 -8.23 -15.71
C GLY A 104 -26.40 -8.08 -14.48
N THR A 105 -26.37 -6.93 -13.83
CA THR A 105 -27.58 -6.52 -13.10
C THR A 105 -28.66 -6.23 -14.14
N ALA A 106 -29.54 -7.20 -14.31
CA ALA A 106 -30.90 -7.10 -14.82
C ALA A 106 -31.74 -6.04 -14.05
N SER A 107 -31.34 -4.77 -14.13
CA SER A 107 -32.10 -3.65 -13.58
C SER A 107 -31.81 -2.37 -14.37
N ALA A 108 -32.10 -2.41 -15.67
CA ALA A 108 -32.62 -1.29 -16.44
C ALA A 108 -33.18 -1.71 -17.82
N ASP A 109 -33.41 -3.00 -18.07
CA ASP A 109 -34.32 -3.46 -19.14
C ASP A 109 -35.79 -3.24 -18.71
N ASN A 110 -36.16 -1.98 -18.45
CA ASN A 110 -37.54 -1.45 -18.49
C ASN A 110 -37.51 0.07 -18.26
N LEU A 111 -37.01 0.80 -19.24
CA LEU A 111 -37.57 2.12 -19.54
C LEU A 111 -37.65 2.29 -21.06
N ASP A 112 -38.33 1.33 -21.69
CA ASP A 112 -38.98 1.57 -22.98
C ASP A 112 -40.29 2.33 -22.72
N LYS A 113 -40.54 3.36 -23.54
CA LYS A 113 -41.80 4.12 -23.67
C LYS A 113 -42.25 4.92 -22.42
N PHE A 114 -41.94 6.22 -22.40
CA PHE A 114 -42.87 7.33 -22.67
C PHE A 114 -42.07 8.64 -22.75
#